data_AF-A0AAW5DCL8-F1
#
_entry.id   AF-A0AAW5DCL8-F1
#
_cell.length_a   1.000
_cell.length_b   1.000
_cell.length_c   1.000
_cell.angle_alpha   90.00
_cell.angle_beta   90.00
_cell.angle_gamma   90.00
#
_symmetry.space_group_name_H-M   'P 1'
#
loop_
_entity.id
_entity.type
_entity.pdbx_description
1 polymer ?
#
loop_
_entity_poly.entity_id
_entity_poly.type
_entity_poly.pdbx_seq_one_letter_code
_entity_poly.pdbx_strand_id
1 'polypeptide(L)'
;MKDIEKEIAVERYKFILTKIQHLDESLYKNIGYIAKFTTAIISAIASSILLFKTSKITNEIVVLAIDFAAYISAFTCLLFILITLATIFSWRDYRKEEIELLDKCGIEIARKPPSFKGLLRWTETWFLIALLIIATASLNVDKILGSLITP
;
A
#
# COMPACT_ATOMS: atom_id res chain seq x y z
N MET A 1 4.47 33.22 -30.23
CA MET A 1 4.83 31.78 -30.25
C MET A 1 5.58 31.40 -28.96
N LYS A 2 6.66 32.09 -28.59
CA LYS A 2 7.39 31.85 -27.32
C LYS A 2 6.55 31.96 -26.04
N ASP A 3 5.53 32.84 -25.99
CA ASP A 3 4.68 32.97 -24.80
C ASP A 3 3.70 31.80 -24.63
N ILE A 4 3.18 31.27 -25.74
CA ILE A 4 2.29 30.09 -25.74
C ILE A 4 3.06 28.84 -25.31
N GLU A 5 4.30 28.67 -25.79
CA GLU A 5 5.17 27.56 -25.39
C GLU A 5 5.47 27.57 -23.89
N LYS A 6 5.73 28.76 -23.32
CA LYS A 6 5.91 28.93 -21.87
C LYS A 6 4.65 28.60 -21.09
N GLU A 7 3.49 29.07 -21.55
CA GLU A 7 2.21 28.82 -20.89
C GLU A 7 1.86 27.32 -20.90
N ILE A 8 2.06 26.63 -22.03
CA ILE A 8 1.90 25.18 -22.13
C ILE A 8 2.88 24.44 -21.20
N ALA A 9 4.14 24.87 -21.13
CA ALA A 9 5.12 24.26 -20.23
C ALA A 9 4.72 24.42 -18.75
N VAL A 10 4.21 25.58 -18.36
CA VAL A 10 3.70 25.83 -17.00
C VAL A 10 2.50 24.94 -16.69
N GLU A 11 1.53 24.84 -17.61
CA GLU A 11 0.36 23.96 -17.42
C GLU A 11 0.74 22.48 -17.37
N ARG A 12 1.69 22.04 -18.20
CA ARG A 12 2.22 20.67 -18.13
C ARG A 12 2.91 20.39 -16.81
N TYR A 13 3.69 21.36 -16.30
CA TYR A 13 4.35 21.24 -15.01
C TYR A 13 3.34 21.14 -13.86
N LYS A 14 2.32 22.01 -13.83
CA LYS A 14 1.21 21.94 -12.86
C LYS A 14 0.52 20.57 -12.90
N PHE A 15 0.21 20.08 -14.11
CA PHE A 15 -0.40 18.76 -14.29
C PHE A 15 0.46 17.64 -13.68
N ILE A 16 1.77 17.62 -13.93
CA ILE A 16 2.69 16.61 -13.37
C ILE A 16 2.68 16.67 -11.84
N LEU A 17 2.76 17.86 -11.25
CA LEU A 17 2.70 18.03 -9.79
C LEU A 17 1.38 17.53 -9.21
N THR A 18 0.24 17.85 -9.84
CA THR A 18 -1.07 17.35 -9.43
C THR A 18 -1.15 15.83 -9.50
N LYS A 19 -0.54 15.20 -10.51
CA LYS A 19 -0.49 13.73 -10.61
C LYS A 19 0.36 13.11 -9.50
N ILE A 20 1.51 13.68 -9.18
CA ILE A 20 2.35 13.23 -8.06
C ILE A 20 1.58 13.34 -6.74
N GLN A 21 0.95 14.50 -6.47
CA GLN A 21 0.14 14.67 -5.25
C GLN A 21 -1.02 13.66 -5.19
N HIS A 22 -1.67 13.39 -6.32
CA HIS A 22 -2.74 12.41 -6.38
C HIS A 22 -2.25 10.98 -6.05
N LEU A 23 -1.04 10.62 -6.45
CA LEU A 23 -0.42 9.35 -6.08
C LEU A 23 -0.20 9.26 -4.56
N ASP A 24 0.30 10.34 -3.94
CA ASP A 24 0.50 10.40 -2.49
C ASP A 24 -0.84 10.26 -1.74
N GLU A 25 -1.86 11.00 -2.16
CA GLU A 25 -3.21 10.91 -1.57
C GLU A 25 -3.82 9.51 -1.73
N SER A 26 -3.60 8.87 -2.89
CA SER A 26 -4.05 7.50 -3.13
C SER A 26 -3.37 6.52 -2.17
N LEU A 27 -2.06 6.67 -1.93
CA LEU A 27 -1.32 5.85 -0.96
C LEU A 27 -1.90 5.99 0.45
N TYR A 28 -2.15 7.21 0.93
CA TYR A 28 -2.74 7.42 2.25
C TYR A 28 -4.16 6.84 2.38
N LYS A 29 -4.97 6.95 1.32
CA LYS A 29 -6.29 6.29 1.28
C LYS A 29 -6.15 4.77 1.37
N ASN A 30 -5.20 4.19 0.65
CA ASN A 30 -4.92 2.76 0.65
C ASN A 30 -4.49 2.26 2.04
N ILE A 31 -3.61 3.01 2.73
CA ILE A 31 -3.25 2.74 4.13
C ILE A 31 -4.49 2.74 5.02
N GLY A 32 -5.37 3.75 4.86
CA GLY A 32 -6.63 3.84 5.60
C GLY A 32 -7.58 2.66 5.34
N TYR A 33 -7.64 2.15 4.10
CA TYR A 33 -8.44 0.97 3.77
C TYR A 33 -7.89 -0.29 4.41
N ILE A 34 -6.57 -0.51 4.37
CA ILE A 34 -5.93 -1.64 5.04
C ILE A 34 -6.16 -1.60 6.55
N ALA A 35 -6.06 -0.43 7.18
CA ALA A 35 -6.34 -0.29 8.61
C ALA A 35 -7.79 -0.69 8.95
N LYS A 36 -8.77 -0.20 8.19
CA LYS A 36 -10.19 -0.54 8.39
C LYS A 36 -10.45 -2.04 8.18
N PHE A 37 -9.88 -2.60 7.12
CA PHE A 37 -10.02 -4.02 6.80
C PHE A 37 -9.39 -4.91 7.88
N THR A 38 -8.19 -4.55 8.36
CA THR A 38 -7.51 -5.25 9.45
C THR A 38 -8.33 -5.22 10.73
N THR A 39 -8.87 -4.05 11.11
CA THR A 39 -9.76 -3.92 12.26
C THR A 39 -11.00 -4.83 12.11
N ALA A 40 -11.62 -4.85 10.93
CA ALA A 40 -12.78 -5.70 10.68
C ALA A 40 -12.45 -7.21 10.84
N ILE A 41 -11.29 -7.65 10.33
CA ILE A 41 -10.82 -9.02 10.51
C ILE A 41 -10.59 -9.35 12.00
N ILE A 42 -9.88 -8.48 12.71
CA ILE A 42 -9.60 -8.69 14.14
C ILE A 42 -10.92 -8.77 14.93
N SER A 43 -11.87 -7.88 14.65
CA SER A 43 -13.20 -7.89 15.27
C SER A 43 -13.98 -9.16 14.95
N ALA A 44 -13.91 -9.66 13.71
CA ALA A 44 -14.56 -10.91 13.31
C ALA A 44 -13.98 -12.12 14.05
N ILE A 45 -12.64 -12.25 14.10
CA ILE A 45 -11.96 -13.32 14.82
C ILE A 45 -12.28 -13.26 16.32
N ALA A 46 -12.20 -12.08 16.94
CA ALA A 46 -12.52 -11.89 18.35
C ALA A 46 -13.98 -12.28 18.65
N SER A 47 -14.90 -11.92 17.77
CA SER A 47 -16.32 -12.29 17.91
C SER A 47 -16.53 -13.80 17.82
N SER A 48 -15.86 -14.48 16.88
CA SER A 48 -15.89 -15.95 16.79
C SER A 48 -15.38 -16.61 18.07
N ILE A 49 -14.27 -16.12 18.64
CA ILE A 49 -13.73 -16.65 19.91
C ILE A 49 -14.73 -16.45 21.07
N LEU A 50 -15.39 -15.29 21.16
CA LEU A 50 -16.40 -15.02 22.19
C LEU A 50 -17.64 -15.92 22.02
N LEU A 51 -18.09 -16.16 20.79
CA LEU A 51 -19.21 -17.06 20.51
C LEU A 51 -18.86 -18.52 20.85
N PHE A 52 -17.62 -18.93 20.64
CA PHE A 52 -17.14 -20.25 21.06
C PHE A 52 -17.13 -20.40 22.58
N LYS A 53 -16.63 -19.39 23.31
CA LYS A 53 -16.67 -19.40 24.79
C LYS A 53 -18.09 -19.47 25.35
N THR A 54 -19.08 -18.93 24.64
CA THR A 54 -20.49 -19.00 25.03
C THR A 54 -21.21 -20.26 24.51
N SER A 55 -20.46 -21.23 23.97
CA SER A 55 -20.98 -22.49 23.41
C SER A 55 -22.03 -22.31 22.32
N LYS A 56 -22.02 -21.16 21.63
CA LYS A 56 -22.94 -20.85 20.53
C LYS A 56 -22.47 -21.39 19.18
N ILE A 57 -21.17 -21.59 19.04
CA ILE A 57 -20.54 -22.15 17.84
C ILE A 57 -19.53 -23.23 18.23
N THR A 58 -19.25 -24.14 17.30
CA THR A 58 -18.26 -25.22 17.47
C THR A 58 -16.84 -24.73 17.19
N ASN A 59 -15.85 -25.50 17.65
CA ASN A 59 -14.44 -25.20 17.36
C ASN A 59 -14.13 -25.20 15.84
N GLU A 60 -14.78 -26.09 15.09
CA GLU A 60 -14.65 -26.17 13.62
C GLU A 60 -15.02 -24.85 12.94
N ILE A 61 -16.09 -24.18 13.42
CA ILE A 61 -16.52 -22.88 12.89
C ILE A 61 -15.49 -21.79 13.21
N VAL A 62 -14.86 -21.83 14.39
CA VAL A 62 -13.81 -20.87 14.76
C VAL A 62 -12.59 -21.03 13.86
N VAL A 63 -12.11 -22.27 13.67
CA VAL A 63 -10.97 -22.57 12.79
C VAL A 63 -11.28 -22.12 11.37
N LEU A 64 -12.46 -22.46 10.84
CA LEU A 64 -12.89 -22.01 9.51
C LEU A 64 -12.90 -20.47 9.40
N ALA A 65 -13.36 -19.76 10.44
CA ALA A 65 -13.39 -18.30 10.43
C ALA A 65 -11.97 -17.71 10.42
N ILE A 66 -11.02 -18.31 11.15
CA ILE A 66 -9.63 -17.87 11.19
C ILE A 66 -8.94 -18.15 9.85
N ASP A 67 -9.12 -19.34 9.28
CA ASP A 67 -8.54 -19.71 7.99
C ASP A 67 -9.06 -18.79 6.88
N PHE A 68 -10.38 -18.57 6.85
CA PHE A 68 -10.99 -17.68 5.89
C PHE A 68 -10.48 -16.24 6.04
N ALA A 69 -10.37 -15.75 7.28
CA ALA A 69 -9.79 -14.44 7.57
C ALA A 69 -8.31 -14.35 7.12
N ALA A 70 -7.54 -15.40 7.30
CA ALA A 70 -6.14 -15.46 6.86
C ALA A 70 -6.04 -15.41 5.33
N TYR A 71 -6.82 -16.22 4.60
CA TYR A 71 -6.81 -16.23 3.14
C TYR A 71 -7.25 -14.90 2.53
N ILE A 72 -8.35 -14.31 3.03
CA ILE A 72 -8.83 -13.02 2.53
C ILE A 72 -7.87 -11.88 2.88
N SER A 73 -7.18 -11.96 4.03
CA SER A 73 -6.13 -11.03 4.41
C SER A 73 -4.92 -11.11 3.48
N ALA A 74 -4.42 -12.32 3.21
CA ALA A 74 -3.32 -12.56 2.30
C ALA A 74 -3.64 -12.06 0.88
N PHE A 75 -4.84 -12.39 0.36
CA PHE A 75 -5.31 -11.93 -0.94
C PHE A 75 -5.40 -10.40 -1.02
N THR A 76 -5.98 -9.77 0.00
CA THR A 76 -6.10 -8.31 0.06
C THR A 76 -4.71 -7.65 0.11
N CYS A 77 -3.79 -8.16 0.94
CA CYS A 77 -2.42 -7.64 0.99
C CYS A 77 -1.71 -7.75 -0.36
N LEU A 78 -1.88 -8.87 -1.08
CA LEU A 78 -1.32 -9.04 -2.42
C LEU A 78 -1.83 -7.99 -3.40
N LEU A 79 -3.14 -7.71 -3.40
CA LEU A 79 -3.72 -6.65 -4.24
C LEU A 79 -3.11 -5.28 -3.92
N PHE A 80 -3.00 -4.93 -2.65
CA PHE A 80 -2.43 -3.64 -2.25
C PHE A 80 -0.92 -3.56 -2.57
N ILE A 81 -0.17 -4.65 -2.49
CA ILE A 81 1.23 -4.70 -2.94
C ILE A 81 1.31 -4.35 -4.43
N LEU A 82 0.48 -4.95 -5.28
CA LEU A 82 0.46 -4.66 -6.71
C LEU A 82 0.10 -3.20 -7.00
N ILE A 83 -0.89 -2.66 -6.30
CA ILE A 83 -1.29 -1.24 -6.41
C ILE A 83 -0.12 -0.33 -6.01
N THR A 84 0.54 -0.60 -4.88
CA THR A 84 1.68 0.22 -4.41
C THR A 84 2.87 0.14 -5.36
N LEU A 85 3.15 -1.03 -5.94
CA LEU A 85 4.17 -1.15 -6.99
C LEU A 85 3.83 -0.31 -8.23
N ALA A 86 2.57 -0.34 -8.68
CA ALA A 86 2.11 0.51 -9.78
C ALA A 86 2.24 2.01 -9.44
N THR A 87 1.97 2.42 -8.20
CA THR A 87 2.17 3.78 -7.71
C THR A 87 3.65 4.19 -7.76
N ILE A 88 4.57 3.33 -7.30
CA ILE A 88 6.01 3.59 -7.33
C ILE A 88 6.51 3.77 -8.77
N PHE A 89 6.07 2.93 -9.70
CA PHE A 89 6.46 3.04 -11.10
C PHE A 89 5.88 4.32 -11.74
N SER A 90 4.61 4.63 -11.49
CA SER A 90 3.97 5.85 -11.98
C SER A 90 4.65 7.11 -11.46
N TRP A 91 4.99 7.13 -10.16
CA TRP A 91 5.73 8.24 -9.55
C TRP A 91 7.05 8.46 -10.26
N ARG A 92 7.80 7.38 -10.51
CA ARG A 92 9.11 7.46 -11.17
C ARG A 92 8.99 8.04 -12.58
N ASP A 93 7.97 7.65 -13.33
CA ASP A 93 7.75 8.17 -14.68
C ASP A 93 7.37 9.65 -14.66
N TYR A 94 6.47 10.07 -13.77
CA TYR A 94 6.15 11.50 -13.59
C TYR A 94 7.36 12.34 -13.15
N ARG A 95 8.26 11.80 -12.31
CA ARG A 95 9.51 12.49 -11.93
C ARG A 95 10.47 12.63 -13.10
N LYS A 96 10.53 11.65 -14.01
CA LYS A 96 11.33 11.76 -15.22
C LYS A 96 10.77 12.82 -16.16
N GLU A 97 9.45 12.79 -16.39
CA GLU A 97 8.76 13.81 -17.20
C GLU A 97 8.98 15.23 -16.65
N GLU A 98 8.96 15.39 -15.32
CA GLU A 98 9.24 16.69 -14.69
C GLU A 98 10.64 17.19 -15.04
N ILE A 99 11.66 16.35 -14.91
CA ILE A 99 13.06 16.74 -15.15
C ILE A 99 13.28 17.04 -16.63
N GLU A 100 12.74 16.22 -17.52
CA GLU A 100 12.82 16.45 -18.96
C GLU A 100 12.14 17.77 -19.37
N LEU A 101 11.01 18.11 -18.74
CA LEU A 101 10.32 19.37 -18.99
C LEU A 101 11.15 20.57 -18.51
N LEU A 102 11.76 20.48 -17.32
CA LEU A 102 12.61 21.55 -16.77
C LEU A 102 13.87 21.77 -17.61
N ASP A 103 14.50 20.69 -18.07
CA ASP A 103 15.68 20.71 -18.95
C ASP A 103 15.35 21.38 -20.30
N LYS A 104 14.23 20.99 -20.93
CA LYS A 104 13.73 21.62 -22.17
C LYS A 104 13.44 23.11 -22.01
N CYS A 105 13.06 23.56 -20.82
CA CYS A 105 12.80 24.97 -20.55
C CYS A 105 14.06 25.76 -20.18
N GLY A 106 15.23 25.12 -20.11
CA GLY A 106 16.48 25.74 -19.65
C GLY A 106 16.43 26.19 -18.19
N ILE A 107 15.57 25.57 -17.38
CA ILE A 107 15.37 25.91 -15.97
C ILE A 107 16.32 25.06 -15.15
N GLU A 108 17.47 25.63 -14.75
CA GLU A 108 18.44 25.00 -13.85
C GLU A 108 17.96 25.01 -12.38
N ILE A 109 16.74 24.53 -12.12
CA ILE A 109 16.38 24.15 -10.76
C ILE A 109 17.02 22.78 -10.53
N ALA A 110 18.03 22.71 -9.65
CA ALA A 110 18.83 21.52 -9.35
C ALA A 110 18.01 20.37 -8.72
N ARG A 111 17.06 19.79 -9.46
CA ARG A 111 16.33 18.59 -9.07
C ARG A 111 17.11 17.36 -9.52
N LYS A 112 17.42 16.50 -8.55
CA LYS A 112 18.13 15.24 -8.80
C LYS A 112 17.22 14.25 -9.53
N PRO A 113 17.79 13.40 -10.41
CA PRO A 113 17.05 12.33 -11.06
C PRO A 113 16.41 11.38 -10.03
N PRO A 114 15.25 10.78 -10.36
CA PRO A 114 14.63 9.80 -9.47
C PRO A 114 15.63 8.68 -9.21
N SER A 115 15.93 8.46 -7.94
CA SER A 115 16.87 7.44 -7.52
C SER A 115 16.26 6.61 -6.41
N PHE A 116 16.51 5.31 -6.44
CA PHE A 116 16.18 4.42 -5.32
C PHE A 116 17.19 4.53 -4.16
N LYS A 117 18.09 5.54 -4.19
CA LYS A 117 18.96 5.82 -3.06
C LYS A 117 18.11 6.48 -1.97
N GLY A 118 17.85 5.75 -0.90
CA GLY A 118 16.99 6.21 0.20
C GLY A 118 15.56 5.64 0.19
N LEU A 119 15.36 4.42 -0.33
CA LEU A 119 14.08 3.70 -0.25
C LEU A 119 13.47 3.70 1.16
N LEU A 120 14.29 3.66 2.21
CA LEU A 120 13.82 3.70 3.61
C LEU A 120 13.15 5.03 4.01
N ARG A 121 13.26 6.08 3.20
CA ARG A 121 12.56 7.35 3.44
C ARG A 121 11.15 7.37 2.84
N TRP A 122 10.84 6.40 1.99
CA TRP A 122 9.58 6.37 1.25
C TRP A 122 8.51 5.69 2.09
N THR A 123 7.35 6.34 2.20
CA THR A 123 6.18 5.78 2.88
C THR A 123 5.72 4.49 2.21
N GLU A 124 5.86 4.40 0.88
CA GLU A 124 5.56 3.22 0.07
C GLU A 124 6.37 2.01 0.50
N THR A 125 7.65 2.20 0.84
CA THR A 125 8.53 1.12 1.29
C THR A 125 8.03 0.53 2.61
N TRP A 126 7.69 1.38 3.57
CA TRP A 126 7.17 0.93 4.86
C TRP A 126 5.79 0.28 4.73
N PHE A 127 4.95 0.81 3.84
CA PHE A 127 3.67 0.21 3.54
C PHE A 127 3.82 -1.18 2.91
N LEU A 128 4.71 -1.34 1.92
CA LEU A 128 5.03 -2.66 1.34
C LEU A 128 5.56 -3.64 2.39
N ILE A 129 6.48 -3.20 3.26
CA ILE A 129 6.99 -4.04 4.35
C ILE A 129 5.85 -4.50 5.26
N ALA A 130 4.96 -3.59 5.66
CA ALA A 130 3.81 -3.93 6.50
C ALA A 130 2.89 -4.95 5.81
N LEU A 131 2.58 -4.76 4.53
CA LEU A 131 1.76 -5.70 3.75
C LEU A 131 2.42 -7.08 3.63
N LEU A 132 3.73 -7.13 3.42
CA LEU A 132 4.48 -8.40 3.35
C LEU A 132 4.47 -9.12 4.69
N ILE A 133 4.63 -8.41 5.80
CA ILE A 133 4.54 -9.01 7.14
C ILE A 133 3.13 -9.58 7.38
N ILE A 134 2.09 -8.81 7.06
CA ILE A 134 0.70 -9.28 7.25
C ILE A 134 0.40 -10.48 6.35
N ALA A 135 0.80 -10.44 5.08
CA ALA A 135 0.59 -11.53 4.14
C ALA A 135 1.33 -12.81 4.57
N THR A 136 2.60 -12.69 4.97
CA THR A 136 3.40 -13.84 5.43
C THR A 136 2.87 -14.42 6.74
N ALA A 137 2.46 -13.58 7.68
CA ALA A 137 1.81 -14.03 8.92
C ALA A 137 0.50 -14.76 8.62
N SER A 138 -0.31 -14.23 7.70
CA SER A 138 -1.59 -14.82 7.30
C SER A 138 -1.40 -16.20 6.66
N LEU A 139 -0.41 -16.35 5.77
CA LEU A 139 -0.11 -17.63 5.12
C LEU A 139 0.50 -18.69 6.06
N ASN A 140 0.98 -18.29 7.23
CA ASN A 140 1.56 -19.20 8.23
C ASN A 140 0.68 -19.32 9.48
N VAL A 141 -0.61 -18.97 9.40
CA VAL A 141 -1.52 -18.94 10.55
C VAL A 141 -1.56 -20.28 11.28
N ASP A 142 -1.55 -21.41 10.56
CA ASP A 142 -1.55 -22.76 11.14
C ASP A 142 -0.32 -23.05 11.99
N LYS A 143 0.86 -22.61 11.51
CA LYS A 143 2.12 -22.79 12.25
C LYS A 143 2.16 -21.90 13.49
N ILE A 144 1.65 -20.67 13.36
CA ILE A 144 1.58 -19.71 14.47
C ILE A 144 0.63 -20.22 15.55
N LEU A 145 -0.57 -20.66 15.17
CA LEU A 145 -1.54 -21.23 16.10
C LEU A 145 -1.05 -22.55 16.70
N GLY A 146 -0.46 -23.42 15.88
CA GLY A 146 0.14 -24.68 16.35
C GLY A 146 1.21 -24.46 17.41
N SER A 147 2.10 -23.48 17.20
CA SER A 147 3.15 -23.12 18.17
C SER A 147 2.64 -22.52 19.48
N LEU A 148 1.41 -21.98 19.49
CA LEU A 148 0.77 -21.41 20.69
C LEU A 148 -0.03 -22.45 21.48
N ILE A 149 -0.36 -23.59 20.88
CA ILE A 149 -1.23 -24.63 21.46
C ILE A 149 -0.40 -25.82 22.00
N THR A 150 0.85 -26.01 21.57
CA THR A 150 1.76 -27.01 22.15
C THR A 150 2.87 -26.35 22.98
N PRO A 151 3.00 -26.68 24.28
CA PRO A 151 4.12 -26.23 25.13
C PRO A 151 5.46 -26.88 24.76
#